data_AF-A0A4Q4UWF1-F1
#
_entry.id   AF-A0A4Q4UWF1-F1
#
_cell.length_a   1.000
_cell.length_b   1.000
_cell.length_c   1.000
_cell.angle_alpha   90.00
_cell.angle_beta   90.00
_cell.angle_gamma   90.00
#
_symmetry.space_group_name_H-M   'P 1'
#
loop_
_entity.id
_entity.type
_entity.pdbx_description
1 polymer ?
#
loop_
_entity_poly.entity_id
_entity_poly.type
_entity_poly.pdbx_seq_one_letter_code
_entity_poly.pdbx_strand_id
1 'polypeptide(L)'
;MAEEPKSLKSVFEAAEQKRLALEGAFESSSPSYREDLAFALKSYQECLQIIDRISLFSSNEGLEDISTSDLPYMLVHYRIAELLQRVSTSSPQERKASLDTTRQAYERFLHLLDNYSILSASDRKLFAKYNDDPSSFSTISTKDPTARRNAKIANFKAEKELKQKLAYMRQSPRYLEDGGDEEAVRELHLANIAFCVHMTFQGLEGINREMEVLAQAPIPLIPPATTVEEDERRRRESLGNNDYSERLDGSLQRLQSNFKGPLLSQDGKPLRPFTLTANRQELQQGVFRPGHNLPTMSIDEYLEEERRRGNIIEGGGEASMRQPEPNEDDMEKADEETMKARYWDEFKEENPRGSGNTLNRG
;
A
#
# COMPACT_ATOMS: atom_id res chain seq x y z
N MET A 1 -13.88 28.58 31.46
CA MET A 1 -13.18 27.63 32.35
C MET A 1 -11.83 27.42 31.71
N ALA A 2 -10.74 27.85 32.34
CA ALA A 2 -9.41 27.58 31.82
C ALA A 2 -9.13 26.09 32.00
N GLU A 3 -8.86 25.36 30.92
CA GLU A 3 -8.40 23.96 31.01
C GLU A 3 -7.08 23.96 31.80
N GLU A 4 -7.00 23.11 32.83
CA GLU A 4 -5.76 22.89 33.57
C GLU A 4 -4.66 22.39 32.60
N PRO A 5 -3.40 22.81 32.77
CA PRO A 5 -2.32 22.38 31.89
C PRO A 5 -2.11 20.87 32.03
N LYS A 6 -2.32 20.13 30.94
CA LYS A 6 -2.07 18.68 30.90
C LYS A 6 -0.57 18.41 30.91
N SER A 7 -0.15 17.37 31.62
CA SER A 7 1.26 16.94 31.66
C SER A 7 1.63 16.14 30.41
N LEU A 8 2.91 16.18 30.01
CA LEU A 8 3.40 15.41 28.86
C LEU A 8 3.07 13.91 29.00
N LYS A 9 3.33 13.35 30.19
CA LYS A 9 3.06 11.95 30.51
C LYS A 9 1.60 11.57 30.29
N SER A 10 0.65 12.37 30.79
CA SER A 10 -0.78 12.04 30.67
C SER A 10 -1.29 12.13 29.24
N VAL A 11 -0.83 13.13 28.47
CA VAL A 11 -1.19 13.26 27.05
C VAL A 11 -0.61 12.12 26.23
N PHE A 12 0.64 11.73 26.50
CA PHE A 12 1.32 10.62 25.82
C PHE A 12 0.66 9.28 26.12
N GLU A 13 0.34 8.99 27.39
CA GLU A 13 -0.37 7.77 27.79
C GLU A 13 -1.75 7.67 27.13
N ALA A 14 -2.50 8.78 27.07
CA ALA A 14 -3.79 8.81 26.38
C ALA A 14 -3.64 8.53 24.87
N ALA A 15 -2.57 9.05 24.24
CA ALA A 15 -2.27 8.79 22.84
C ALA A 15 -1.90 7.32 22.59
N GLU A 16 -1.03 6.73 23.42
CA GLU A 16 -0.62 5.33 23.33
C GLU A 16 -1.80 4.37 23.55
N GLN A 17 -2.70 4.66 24.50
CA GLN A 17 -3.91 3.86 24.71
C GLN A 17 -4.77 3.78 23.44
N LYS A 18 -5.02 4.93 22.79
CA LYS A 18 -5.78 4.97 21.53
C LYS A 18 -5.02 4.29 20.40
N ARG A 19 -3.70 4.48 20.30
CA ARG A 19 -2.86 3.81 19.29
C ARG A 19 -2.92 2.28 19.43
N LEU A 20 -2.79 1.75 20.64
CA LEU A 20 -2.88 0.32 20.92
C LEU A 20 -4.27 -0.24 20.60
N ALA A 21 -5.34 0.51 20.91
CA ALA A 21 -6.69 0.13 20.53
C ALA A 21 -6.85 0.01 18.99
N LEU A 22 -6.21 0.92 18.23
CA LEU A 22 -6.21 0.89 16.76
C LEU A 22 -5.38 -0.26 16.16
N GLU A 23 -4.41 -0.84 16.87
CA GLU A 23 -3.69 -2.04 16.42
C GLU A 23 -4.57 -3.30 16.43
N GLY A 24 -5.52 -3.38 17.36
CA GLY A 24 -6.47 -4.50 17.46
C GLY A 24 -7.76 -4.32 16.64
N ALA A 25 -7.97 -3.15 16.05
CA ALA A 25 -9.20 -2.82 15.32
C ALA A 25 -9.13 -3.29 13.85
N PHE A 26 -10.13 -4.06 13.41
CA PHE A 26 -10.18 -4.61 12.04
C PHE A 26 -10.92 -3.70 11.04
N GLU A 27 -11.78 -2.79 11.51
CA GLU A 27 -12.62 -1.93 10.66
C GLU A 27 -12.08 -0.51 10.54
N SER A 28 -11.19 -0.26 9.56
CA SER A 28 -10.60 1.06 9.30
C SER A 28 -11.60 2.10 8.78
N SER A 29 -12.75 1.67 8.24
CA SER A 29 -13.80 2.55 7.73
C SER A 29 -14.78 3.03 8.79
N SER A 30 -14.76 2.45 10.01
CA SER A 30 -15.67 2.79 11.10
C SER A 30 -15.51 4.26 11.52
N PRO A 31 -16.61 4.98 11.85
CA PRO A 31 -16.54 6.31 12.47
C PRO A 31 -15.71 6.32 13.75
N SER A 32 -15.85 5.30 14.61
CA SER A 32 -15.09 5.21 15.87
C SER A 32 -13.59 5.06 15.62
N TYR A 33 -13.20 4.30 14.60
CA TYR A 33 -11.79 4.16 14.20
C TYR A 33 -11.20 5.51 13.78
N ARG A 34 -11.94 6.29 12.99
CA ARG A 34 -11.50 7.62 12.55
C ARG A 34 -11.42 8.61 13.70
N GLU A 35 -12.37 8.57 14.63
CA GLU A 35 -12.36 9.41 15.83
C GLU A 35 -11.18 9.07 16.74
N ASP A 36 -10.93 7.79 17.00
CA ASP A 36 -9.80 7.33 17.81
C ASP A 36 -8.46 7.66 17.16
N LEU A 37 -8.35 7.52 15.83
CA LEU A 37 -7.17 7.90 15.06
C LEU A 37 -6.93 9.42 15.11
N ALA A 38 -7.97 10.22 14.89
CA ALA A 38 -7.88 11.68 14.94
C ALA A 38 -7.51 12.17 16.35
N PHE A 39 -8.07 11.54 17.39
CA PHE A 39 -7.71 11.81 18.78
C PHE A 39 -6.23 11.48 19.04
N ALA A 40 -5.78 10.29 18.67
CA ALA A 40 -4.39 9.88 18.87
C ALA A 40 -3.41 10.82 18.16
N LEU A 41 -3.67 11.18 16.91
CA LEU A 41 -2.85 12.16 16.16
C LEU A 41 -2.81 13.53 16.86
N LYS A 42 -3.96 14.04 17.30
CA LYS A 42 -4.04 15.31 18.02
C LYS A 42 -3.26 15.27 19.34
N SER A 43 -3.38 14.18 20.10
CA SER A 43 -2.65 14.01 21.36
C SER A 43 -1.14 13.91 21.15
N TYR A 44 -0.66 13.21 20.12
CA TYR A 44 0.77 13.20 19.79
C TYR A 44 1.27 14.57 19.32
N GLN A 45 0.47 15.34 18.57
CA GLN A 45 0.80 16.71 18.21
C GLN A 45 0.88 17.63 19.46
N GLU A 46 -0.01 17.44 20.42
CA GLU A 46 0.05 18.14 21.72
C GLU A 46 1.31 17.73 22.51
N CYS A 47 1.71 16.45 22.47
CA CYS A 47 2.99 16.01 23.04
C CYS A 47 4.18 16.76 22.42
N LEU A 48 4.24 16.90 21.10
CA LEU A 48 5.30 17.67 20.43
C LEU A 48 5.32 19.12 20.88
N GLN A 49 4.16 19.77 20.98
CA GLN A 49 4.09 21.15 21.48
C GLN A 49 4.61 21.29 22.91
N ILE A 50 4.35 20.30 23.77
CA ILE A 50 4.85 20.30 25.15
C ILE A 50 6.37 20.05 25.15
N ILE A 51 6.85 19.05 24.39
CA ILE A 51 8.28 18.73 24.21
C ILE A 51 9.07 19.96 23.76
N ASP A 52 8.57 20.70 22.77
CA ASP A 52 9.20 21.92 22.27
C ASP A 52 9.24 23.03 23.33
N ARG A 53 8.11 23.22 24.05
CA ARG A 53 7.99 24.25 25.11
C ARG A 53 8.93 24.01 26.28
N ILE A 54 9.13 22.76 26.68
CA ILE A 54 10.06 22.39 27.75
C ILE A 54 11.49 22.17 27.22
N SER A 55 11.66 22.17 25.89
CA SER A 55 12.92 21.88 25.19
C SER A 55 13.54 20.57 25.68
N LEU A 56 12.73 19.51 25.77
CA LEU A 56 13.15 18.21 26.31
C LEU A 56 14.31 17.60 25.52
N PHE A 57 14.33 17.86 24.21
CA PHE A 57 15.39 17.41 23.33
C PHE A 57 16.14 18.62 22.76
N SER A 58 17.46 18.64 22.96
CA SER A 58 18.39 19.67 22.49
C SER A 58 19.36 19.09 21.46
N SER A 59 19.76 19.91 20.48
CA SER A 59 20.69 19.51 19.43
C SER A 59 22.12 19.23 19.91
N ASN A 60 22.47 19.63 21.13
CA ASN A 60 23.82 19.54 21.68
C ASN A 60 23.98 18.42 22.73
N GLU A 61 22.98 17.56 22.88
CA GLU A 61 22.98 16.47 23.86
C GLU A 61 23.24 15.12 23.17
N GLY A 62 23.83 14.19 23.92
CA GLY A 62 24.02 12.80 23.51
C GLY A 62 22.99 11.87 24.18
N LEU A 63 22.99 10.59 23.77
CA LEU A 63 22.13 9.57 24.36
C LEU A 63 22.24 9.51 25.90
N GLU A 64 23.44 9.71 26.44
CA GLU A 64 23.71 9.64 27.88
C GLU A 64 23.05 10.77 28.70
N ASP A 65 22.68 11.87 28.06
CA ASP A 65 22.06 13.02 28.73
C ASP A 65 20.55 12.86 28.94
N ILE A 66 19.95 11.82 28.36
CA ILE A 66 18.51 11.57 28.39
C ILE A 66 18.15 10.56 29.48
N SER A 67 17.18 10.94 30.32
CA SER A 67 16.63 10.04 31.33
C SER A 67 15.92 8.84 30.71
N THR A 68 15.96 7.70 31.38
CA THR A 68 15.30 6.47 30.90
C THR A 68 13.80 6.66 30.66
N SER A 69 13.14 7.48 31.49
CA SER A 69 11.71 7.80 31.37
C SER A 69 11.36 8.69 30.18
N ASP A 70 12.33 9.42 29.61
CA ASP A 70 12.09 10.34 28.49
C ASP A 70 12.33 9.71 27.11
N LEU A 71 13.04 8.58 27.05
CA LEU A 71 13.29 7.82 25.81
C LEU A 71 12.01 7.49 25.01
N PRO A 72 10.86 7.12 25.63
CA PRO A 72 9.63 6.88 24.88
C PRO A 72 9.15 8.08 24.06
N TYR A 73 9.42 9.31 24.51
CA TYR A 73 8.97 10.52 23.82
C TYR A 73 9.73 10.78 22.51
N MET A 74 10.89 10.16 22.30
CA MET A 74 11.59 10.20 21.00
C MET A 74 10.79 9.53 19.88
N LEU A 75 9.88 8.63 20.22
CA LEU A 75 9.04 7.91 19.25
C LEU A 75 7.84 8.74 18.77
N VAL A 76 7.56 9.92 19.33
CA VAL A 76 6.33 10.68 19.01
C VAL A 76 6.21 10.97 17.51
N HIS A 77 7.30 11.40 16.86
CA HIS A 77 7.31 11.60 15.40
C HIS A 77 7.06 10.30 14.61
N TYR A 78 7.65 9.19 15.05
CA TYR A 78 7.41 7.88 14.46
C TYR A 78 5.93 7.46 14.60
N ARG A 79 5.32 7.65 15.78
CA ARG A 79 3.90 7.33 16.03
C ARG A 79 2.95 8.14 15.16
N ILE A 80 3.25 9.43 14.97
CA ILE A 80 2.50 10.27 14.04
C ILE A 80 2.58 9.71 12.62
N ALA A 81 3.78 9.38 12.13
CA ALA A 81 3.96 8.81 10.79
C ALA A 81 3.23 7.46 10.61
N GLU A 82 3.24 6.61 11.62
CA GLU A 82 2.53 5.33 11.62
C GLU A 82 1.00 5.54 11.51
N LEU A 83 0.46 6.49 12.27
CA LEU A 83 -0.98 6.81 12.25
C LEU A 83 -1.40 7.52 10.97
N LEU A 84 -0.59 8.43 10.43
CA LEU A 84 -0.88 9.12 9.17
C LEU A 84 -1.02 8.14 8.00
N GLN A 85 -0.26 7.05 7.97
CA GLN A 85 -0.41 6.02 6.94
C GLN A 85 -1.78 5.33 6.97
N ARG A 86 -2.40 5.26 8.15
CA ARG A 86 -3.72 4.64 8.38
C ARG A 86 -4.88 5.61 8.07
N VAL A 87 -4.60 6.88 7.78
CA VAL A 87 -5.63 7.86 7.39
C VAL A 87 -6.20 7.50 6.02
N SER A 88 -7.52 7.35 5.98
CA SER A 88 -8.27 7.19 4.72
C SER A 88 -8.39 8.55 4.02
N THR A 89 -8.16 8.58 2.71
CA THR A 89 -8.22 9.79 1.88
C THR A 89 -9.21 9.60 0.74
N SER A 90 -9.82 10.69 0.27
CA SER A 90 -10.88 10.61 -0.74
C SER A 90 -10.35 10.77 -2.15
N SER A 91 -9.19 11.41 -2.31
CA SER A 91 -8.58 11.69 -3.61
C SER A 91 -7.08 11.32 -3.65
N PRO A 92 -6.53 11.00 -4.84
CA PRO A 92 -5.10 10.76 -5.00
C PRO A 92 -4.23 11.96 -4.58
N GLN A 93 -4.74 13.19 -4.73
CA GLN A 93 -4.05 14.41 -4.32
C GLN A 93 -3.97 14.54 -2.80
N GLU A 94 -5.08 14.28 -2.09
CA GLU A 94 -5.08 14.19 -0.63
C GLU A 94 -4.14 13.08 -0.13
N ARG A 95 -4.13 11.93 -0.81
CA ARG A 95 -3.20 10.85 -0.44
C ARG A 95 -1.75 11.27 -0.59
N LYS A 96 -1.37 11.92 -1.70
CA LYS A 96 -0.02 12.47 -1.89
C LYS A 96 0.36 13.44 -0.76
N ALA A 97 -0.51 14.38 -0.41
CA ALA A 97 -0.26 15.30 0.70
C ALA A 97 -0.12 14.57 2.06
N SER A 98 -0.93 13.53 2.29
CA SER A 98 -0.81 12.68 3.48
C SER A 98 0.50 11.90 3.52
N LEU A 99 1.00 11.44 2.37
CA LEU A 99 2.29 10.73 2.26
C LEU A 99 3.48 11.69 2.45
N ASP A 100 3.40 12.91 1.93
CA ASP A 100 4.44 13.93 2.14
C ASP A 100 4.56 14.32 3.62
N THR A 101 3.43 14.49 4.31
CA THR A 101 3.42 14.75 5.76
C THR A 101 3.91 13.56 6.58
N THR A 102 3.59 12.33 6.16
CA THR A 102 4.14 11.10 6.74
C THR A 102 5.66 11.04 6.58
N ARG A 103 6.18 11.32 5.37
CA ARG A 103 7.61 11.32 5.09
C ARG A 103 8.35 12.32 6.00
N GLN A 104 7.84 13.55 6.11
CA GLN A 104 8.42 14.57 6.99
C GLN A 104 8.45 14.13 8.46
N ALA A 105 7.42 13.43 8.94
CA ALA A 105 7.40 12.90 10.30
C ALA A 105 8.47 11.81 10.50
N TYR A 106 8.66 10.91 9.52
CA TYR A 106 9.76 9.94 9.55
C TYR A 106 11.14 10.58 9.50
N GLU A 107 11.33 11.60 8.67
CA GLU A 107 12.59 12.34 8.58
C GLU A 107 12.93 13.03 9.90
N ARG A 108 11.96 13.71 10.52
CA ARG A 108 12.15 14.33 11.85
C ARG A 108 12.54 13.32 12.91
N PHE A 109 11.93 12.13 12.89
CA PHE A 109 12.30 11.04 13.77
C PHE A 109 13.75 10.58 13.56
N LEU A 110 14.16 10.33 12.31
CA LEU A 110 15.53 9.89 12.01
C LEU A 110 16.58 10.95 12.33
N HIS A 111 16.31 12.23 12.01
CA HIS A 111 17.20 13.34 12.36
C HIS A 111 17.36 13.49 13.88
N LEU A 112 16.27 13.36 14.65
CA LEU A 112 16.35 13.38 16.11
C LEU A 112 17.30 12.27 16.61
N LEU A 113 17.12 11.04 16.13
CA LEU A 113 17.97 9.92 16.56
C LEU A 113 19.42 10.03 16.09
N ASP A 114 19.67 10.63 14.92
CA ASP A 114 21.03 10.85 14.41
C ASP A 114 21.76 11.90 15.25
N ASN A 115 21.09 13.00 15.62
CA ASN A 115 21.64 14.04 16.50
C ASN A 115 22.09 13.47 17.85
N TYR A 116 21.28 12.59 18.44
CA TYR A 116 21.59 11.92 19.70
C TYR A 116 22.54 10.71 19.55
N SER A 117 23.03 10.42 18.35
CA SER A 117 23.90 9.28 18.04
C SER A 117 23.32 7.91 18.42
N ILE A 118 21.99 7.78 18.38
CA ILE A 118 21.26 6.55 18.71
C ILE A 118 21.25 5.58 17.52
N LEU A 119 21.32 6.09 16.29
CA LEU A 119 21.32 5.27 15.09
C LEU A 119 22.55 4.34 15.04
N SER A 120 22.30 3.05 14.78
CA SER A 120 23.37 2.08 14.59
C SER A 120 24.25 2.45 13.38
N ALA A 121 25.44 1.86 13.28
CA ALA A 121 26.32 2.11 12.13
C ALA A 121 25.70 1.69 10.79
N SER A 122 24.85 0.66 10.77
CA SER A 122 24.10 0.26 9.57
C SER A 122 22.97 1.25 9.26
N ASP A 123 22.25 1.72 10.28
CA ASP A 123 21.13 2.63 10.11
C ASP A 123 21.59 4.01 9.64
N ARG A 124 22.72 4.52 10.15
CA ARG A 124 23.33 5.76 9.64
C ARG A 124 23.73 5.66 8.17
N LYS A 125 24.24 4.50 7.73
CA LYS A 125 24.53 4.26 6.31
C LYS A 125 23.27 4.24 5.46
N LEU A 126 22.18 3.66 5.96
CA LEU A 126 20.88 3.70 5.28
C LEU A 126 20.33 5.12 5.23
N PHE A 127 20.45 5.87 6.33
CA PHE A 127 19.98 7.24 6.40
C PHE A 127 20.76 8.19 5.48
N ALA A 128 22.09 8.03 5.40
CA ALA A 128 22.90 8.75 4.43
C ALA A 128 22.46 8.45 2.99
N LYS A 129 22.25 7.18 2.64
CA LYS A 129 21.71 6.79 1.32
C LYS A 129 20.32 7.37 1.04
N TYR A 130 19.47 7.44 2.06
CA TYR A 130 18.16 8.08 1.95
C TYR A 130 18.32 9.57 1.66
N ASN A 131 19.20 10.27 2.37
CA ASN A 131 19.44 11.71 2.19
C ASN A 131 20.04 12.04 0.81
N ASP A 132 20.82 11.13 0.22
CA ASP A 132 21.37 11.29 -1.14
C ASP A 132 20.28 11.27 -2.22
N ASP A 133 19.32 10.34 -2.13
CA ASP A 133 18.16 10.27 -3.04
C ASP A 133 16.90 9.73 -2.32
N PRO A 134 16.11 10.63 -1.69
CA PRO A 134 14.91 10.24 -0.96
C PRO A 134 13.84 9.57 -1.82
N SER A 135 13.79 9.92 -3.11
CA SER A 135 12.74 9.51 -4.04
C SER A 135 12.96 8.11 -4.62
N SER A 136 14.22 7.72 -4.81
CA SER A 136 14.62 6.40 -5.28
C SER A 136 15.07 5.46 -4.15
N PHE A 137 15.06 5.93 -2.90
CA PHE A 137 15.48 5.14 -1.75
C PHE A 137 14.75 3.79 -1.66
N SER A 138 15.54 2.73 -1.45
CA SER A 138 15.09 1.38 -1.13
C SER A 138 16.05 0.76 -0.14
N THR A 139 15.52 -0.05 0.77
CA THR A 139 16.34 -0.83 1.70
C THR A 139 17.16 -1.91 0.99
N ILE A 140 16.79 -2.27 -0.25
CA ILE A 140 17.45 -3.28 -1.06
C ILE A 140 17.90 -2.67 -2.39
N SER A 141 19.11 -2.13 -2.40
CA SER A 141 19.73 -1.56 -3.60
C SER A 141 20.51 -2.63 -4.39
N THR A 142 19.80 -3.60 -4.99
CA THR A 142 20.42 -4.63 -5.84
C THR A 142 19.55 -4.94 -7.06
N LYS A 143 20.16 -4.97 -8.26
CA LYS A 143 19.48 -5.39 -9.50
C LYS A 143 19.43 -6.91 -9.66
N ASP A 144 20.31 -7.66 -9.00
CA ASP A 144 20.31 -9.12 -9.03
C ASP A 144 19.09 -9.70 -8.26
N PRO A 145 18.24 -10.51 -8.92
CA PRO A 145 17.09 -11.16 -8.28
C PRO A 145 17.46 -12.03 -7.07
N THR A 146 18.59 -12.73 -7.11
CA THR A 146 19.02 -13.61 -6.01
C THR A 146 19.47 -12.79 -4.81
N ALA A 147 20.35 -11.80 -5.02
CA ALA A 147 20.74 -10.86 -3.97
C ALA A 147 19.53 -10.12 -3.38
N ARG A 148 18.58 -9.70 -4.22
CA ARG A 148 17.36 -9.01 -3.78
C ARG A 148 16.50 -9.89 -2.89
N ARG A 149 16.31 -11.16 -3.27
CA ARG A 149 15.60 -12.15 -2.44
C ARG A 149 16.29 -12.35 -1.10
N ASN A 150 17.61 -12.54 -1.11
CA ASN A 150 18.39 -12.78 0.11
C ASN A 150 18.35 -11.56 1.05
N ALA A 151 18.45 -10.35 0.53
CA ALA A 151 18.31 -9.12 1.30
C ALA A 151 16.90 -8.98 1.90
N LYS A 152 15.85 -9.33 1.16
CA LYS A 152 14.48 -9.34 1.69
C LYS A 152 14.31 -10.37 2.81
N ILE A 153 14.90 -11.55 2.68
CA ILE A 153 14.91 -12.57 3.73
C ILE A 153 15.65 -12.06 4.96
N ALA A 154 16.81 -11.41 4.78
CA ALA A 154 17.58 -10.83 5.88
C ALA A 154 16.78 -9.74 6.62
N ASN A 155 16.13 -8.82 5.89
CA ASN A 155 15.28 -7.79 6.49
C ASN A 155 14.12 -8.42 7.27
N PHE A 156 13.44 -9.41 6.71
CA PHE A 156 12.35 -10.10 7.39
C PHE A 156 12.81 -10.83 8.66
N LYS A 157 14.00 -11.46 8.63
CA LYS A 157 14.60 -12.09 9.80
C LYS A 157 14.93 -11.06 10.88
N ALA A 158 15.54 -9.93 10.51
CA ALA A 158 15.84 -8.84 11.43
C ALA A 158 14.57 -8.28 12.10
N GLU A 159 13.51 -8.03 11.32
CA GLU A 159 12.22 -7.59 11.87
C GLU A 159 11.66 -8.61 12.88
N LYS A 160 11.69 -9.90 12.52
CA LYS A 160 11.19 -10.98 13.38
C LYS A 160 11.99 -11.10 14.66
N GLU A 161 13.32 -11.04 14.59
CA GLU A 161 14.22 -11.10 15.74
C GLU A 161 13.99 -9.92 16.69
N LEU A 162 13.85 -8.71 16.16
CA LEU A 162 13.53 -7.51 16.95
C LEU A 162 12.18 -7.63 17.65
N LYS A 163 11.13 -8.10 16.94
CA LYS A 163 9.81 -8.36 17.53
C LYS A 163 9.86 -9.41 18.64
N GLN A 164 10.57 -10.51 18.41
CA GLN A 164 10.72 -11.58 19.41
C GLN A 164 11.50 -11.09 20.64
N LYS A 165 12.58 -10.34 20.45
CA LYS A 165 13.37 -9.73 21.53
C LYS A 165 12.48 -8.80 22.38
N LEU A 166 11.71 -7.92 21.74
CA LEU A 166 10.79 -7.02 22.44
C LEU A 166 9.69 -7.76 23.20
N ALA A 167 9.12 -8.81 22.62
CA ALA A 167 8.11 -9.62 23.30
C ALA A 167 8.67 -10.31 24.56
N TYR A 168 9.88 -10.87 24.46
CA TYR A 168 10.57 -11.49 25.59
C TYR A 168 10.88 -10.48 26.70
N MET A 169 11.41 -9.31 26.35
CA MET A 169 11.73 -8.25 27.31
C MET A 169 10.48 -7.76 28.04
N ARG A 170 9.37 -7.52 27.32
CA ARG A 170 8.10 -7.07 27.92
C ARG A 170 7.46 -8.07 28.88
N GLN A 171 7.72 -9.37 28.71
CA GLN A 171 7.19 -10.42 29.62
C GLN A 171 8.02 -10.59 30.89
N SER A 172 9.27 -10.13 30.86
CA SER A 172 10.24 -10.38 31.93
C SER A 172 10.11 -9.30 33.02
N PRO A 173 9.90 -9.67 34.31
CA PRO A 173 9.69 -8.69 35.39
C PRO A 173 10.85 -7.69 35.58
N ARG A 174 12.06 -8.05 35.14
CA ARG A 174 13.25 -7.19 35.17
C ARG A 174 13.06 -5.88 34.39
N TYR A 175 12.22 -5.90 33.35
CA TYR A 175 12.00 -4.78 32.43
C TYR A 175 10.71 -3.99 32.73
N LEU A 176 10.09 -4.22 33.89
CA LEU A 176 8.93 -3.43 34.33
C LEU A 176 9.35 -2.02 34.74
N GLU A 177 8.61 -1.00 34.31
CA GLU A 177 8.86 0.40 34.67
C GLU A 177 8.74 0.62 36.20
N ASP A 178 7.82 -0.09 36.87
CA ASP A 178 7.62 -0.02 38.32
C ASP A 178 8.42 -1.11 39.04
N GLY A 179 9.58 -0.73 39.60
CA GLY A 179 10.38 -1.61 40.47
C GLY A 179 11.30 -2.59 39.74
N GLY A 180 11.44 -2.46 38.41
CA GLY A 180 12.44 -3.17 37.62
C GLY A 180 13.85 -2.59 37.73
N ASP A 181 14.78 -3.20 37.00
CA ASP A 181 16.16 -2.73 36.87
C ASP A 181 16.18 -1.60 35.84
N GLU A 182 16.53 -0.37 36.26
CA GLU A 182 16.49 0.82 35.40
C GLU A 182 17.31 0.64 34.11
N GLU A 183 18.48 0.00 34.21
CA GLU A 183 19.34 -0.29 33.04
C GLU A 183 18.65 -1.25 32.06
N ALA A 184 17.90 -2.23 32.59
CA ALA A 184 17.13 -3.14 31.75
C ALA A 184 15.96 -2.42 31.08
N VAL A 185 15.23 -1.56 31.79
CA VAL A 185 14.15 -0.72 31.23
C VAL A 185 14.69 0.19 30.12
N ARG A 186 15.87 0.77 30.33
CA ARG A 186 16.59 1.55 29.31
C ARG A 186 16.92 0.71 28.08
N GLU A 187 17.42 -0.51 28.25
CA GLU A 187 17.67 -1.44 27.15
C GLU A 187 16.39 -1.75 26.35
N LEU A 188 15.25 -1.94 27.04
CA LEU A 188 13.96 -2.17 26.38
C LEU A 188 13.53 -0.97 25.53
N HIS A 189 13.64 0.26 26.03
CA HIS A 189 13.29 1.45 25.26
C HIS A 189 14.19 1.62 24.03
N LEU A 190 15.50 1.40 24.17
CA LEU A 190 16.45 1.46 23.05
C LEU A 190 16.18 0.36 22.02
N ALA A 191 15.85 -0.86 22.45
CA ALA A 191 15.45 -1.94 21.55
C ALA A 191 14.15 -1.58 20.79
N ASN A 192 13.21 -0.89 21.45
CA ASN A 192 11.97 -0.44 20.82
C ASN A 192 12.24 0.68 19.79
N ILE A 193 13.15 1.61 20.09
CA ILE A 193 13.61 2.62 19.15
C ILE A 193 14.26 1.96 17.94
N ALA A 194 15.15 0.98 18.14
CA ALA A 194 15.80 0.25 17.05
C ALA A 194 14.78 -0.48 16.14
N PHE A 195 13.75 -1.09 16.73
CA PHE A 195 12.65 -1.66 15.96
C PHE A 195 11.89 -0.60 15.16
N CYS A 196 11.58 0.55 15.76
CA CYS A 196 10.89 1.64 15.06
C CYS A 196 11.75 2.21 13.91
N VAL A 197 13.07 2.34 14.09
CA VAL A 197 14.01 2.74 13.02
C VAL A 197 13.97 1.75 11.85
N HIS A 198 14.00 0.45 12.14
CA HIS A 198 13.87 -0.57 11.10
C HIS A 198 12.57 -0.39 10.31
N MET A 199 11.44 -0.20 11.02
CA MET A 199 10.13 0.02 10.41
C MET A 199 10.06 1.35 9.64
N THR A 200 10.74 2.41 10.08
CA THR A 200 10.81 3.68 9.38
C THR A 200 11.41 3.53 7.99
N PHE A 201 12.53 2.81 7.84
CA PHE A 201 13.13 2.60 6.52
C PHE A 201 12.21 1.79 5.59
N GLN A 202 11.50 0.79 6.13
CA GLN A 202 10.48 0.06 5.35
C GLN A 202 9.31 0.99 4.96
N GLY A 203 8.89 1.88 5.87
CA GLY A 203 7.85 2.87 5.63
C GLY A 203 8.23 3.88 4.54
N LEU A 204 9.46 4.41 4.57
CA LEU A 204 9.97 5.33 3.54
C LEU A 204 10.03 4.67 2.15
N GLU A 205 10.49 3.42 2.08
CA GLU A 205 10.43 2.64 0.84
C GLU A 205 8.98 2.37 0.38
N GLY A 206 8.07 2.11 1.32
CA GLY A 206 6.63 1.98 1.06
C GLY A 206 6.02 3.24 0.47
N ILE A 207 6.35 4.40 1.05
CA ILE A 207 5.92 5.72 0.55
C ILE A 207 6.42 5.93 -0.88
N ASN A 208 7.69 5.63 -1.19
CA ASN A 208 8.22 5.78 -2.55
C ASN A 208 7.44 4.95 -3.58
N ARG A 209 7.14 3.69 -3.27
CA ARG A 209 6.34 2.81 -4.14
C ARG A 209 4.90 3.31 -4.30
N GLU A 210 4.29 3.78 -3.22
CA GLU A 210 2.93 4.32 -3.27
C GLU A 210 2.88 5.60 -4.11
N MET A 211 3.87 6.48 -3.97
CA MET A 211 4.00 7.70 -4.77
C MET A 211 4.17 7.40 -6.26
N GLU A 212 4.94 6.36 -6.62
CA GLU A 212 5.06 5.88 -8.00
C GLU A 212 3.70 5.44 -8.57
N VAL A 213 2.94 4.65 -7.81
CA VAL A 213 1.60 4.21 -8.21
C VAL A 213 0.65 5.40 -8.36
N LEU A 214 0.66 6.35 -7.42
CA LEU A 214 -0.16 7.56 -7.46
C LEU A 214 0.26 8.53 -8.58
N ALA A 215 1.49 8.46 -9.08
CA ALA A 215 1.94 9.21 -10.24
C ALA A 215 1.39 8.64 -11.55
N GLN A 216 1.19 7.31 -11.60
CA GLN A 216 0.59 6.61 -12.73
C GLN A 216 -0.94 6.64 -12.72
N ALA A 217 -1.55 7.07 -11.61
CA ALA A 217 -3.00 7.19 -11.50
C ALA A 217 -3.54 8.17 -12.57
N PRO A 218 -4.56 7.76 -13.36
CA PRO A 218 -5.09 8.60 -14.41
C PRO A 218 -5.64 9.90 -13.80
N ILE A 219 -5.22 11.04 -14.35
CA ILE A 219 -5.80 12.33 -13.98
C ILE A 219 -7.26 12.27 -14.40
N PRO A 220 -8.22 12.44 -13.47
CA PRO A 220 -9.62 12.43 -13.83
C PRO A 220 -9.87 13.57 -14.83
N LEU A 221 -10.10 13.22 -16.09
CA LEU A 221 -10.40 14.15 -17.19
C LEU A 221 -11.70 14.93 -16.93
N ILE A 222 -12.50 14.46 -15.97
CA ILE A 222 -13.74 15.07 -15.51
C ILE A 222 -13.54 15.36 -14.02
N PRO A 223 -13.67 16.62 -13.57
CA PRO A 223 -13.65 16.94 -12.14
C PRO A 223 -14.66 16.04 -11.40
N PRO A 224 -14.31 15.46 -10.23
CA PRO A 224 -15.25 14.67 -9.45
C PRO A 224 -16.46 15.55 -9.14
N ALA A 225 -17.64 15.09 -9.58
CA ALA A 225 -18.95 15.72 -9.48
C ALA A 225 -18.96 17.08 -8.77
N THR A 226 -18.86 18.17 -9.54
CA THR A 226 -19.54 19.40 -9.14
C THR A 226 -20.98 19.00 -8.84
N THR A 227 -21.52 19.42 -7.71
CA THR A 227 -22.95 19.20 -7.44
C THR A 227 -23.76 19.69 -8.64
N VAL A 228 -24.94 19.13 -8.90
CA VAL A 228 -25.80 19.55 -10.03
C VAL A 228 -25.97 21.08 -10.02
N GLU A 229 -25.96 21.70 -8.84
CA GLU A 229 -26.05 23.13 -8.60
C GLU A 229 -24.80 23.93 -9.03
N GLU A 230 -23.59 23.40 -8.84
CA GLU A 230 -22.35 24.00 -9.33
C GLU A 230 -22.19 23.84 -10.84
N ASP A 231 -22.62 22.70 -11.38
CA ASP A 231 -22.63 22.47 -12.83
C ASP A 231 -23.67 23.37 -13.52
N GLU A 232 -24.84 23.55 -12.91
CA GLU A 232 -25.84 24.53 -13.37
C GLU A 232 -25.31 25.97 -13.32
N ARG A 233 -24.60 26.36 -12.25
CA ARG A 233 -23.96 27.68 -12.16
C ARG A 233 -22.93 27.91 -13.26
N ARG A 234 -22.04 26.95 -13.49
CA ARG A 234 -21.03 27.02 -14.57
C ARG A 234 -21.68 27.06 -15.96
N ARG A 235 -22.73 26.27 -16.20
CA ARG A 235 -23.50 26.33 -17.46
C ARG A 235 -24.14 27.70 -17.65
N ARG A 236 -24.66 28.32 -16.58
CA ARG A 236 -25.27 29.65 -16.61
C ARG A 236 -24.24 30.76 -16.91
N GLU A 237 -23.04 30.66 -16.34
CA GLU A 237 -21.93 31.59 -16.64
C GLU A 237 -21.42 31.42 -18.08
N SER A 238 -21.33 30.17 -18.58
CA SER A 238 -20.91 29.89 -19.96
C SER A 238 -21.91 30.38 -21.02
N LEU A 239 -23.19 30.54 -20.69
CA LEU A 239 -24.22 31.12 -21.57
C LEU A 239 -24.11 32.65 -21.70
N GLY A 240 -23.35 33.31 -20.81
CA GLY A 240 -23.14 34.76 -20.84
C GLY A 240 -21.99 35.23 -21.74
N ASN A 241 -21.07 34.33 -22.12
CA ASN A 241 -19.88 34.67 -22.89
C ASN A 241 -20.00 34.19 -24.34
N ASN A 242 -20.53 35.06 -25.21
CA ASN A 242 -20.99 34.71 -26.55
C ASN A 242 -19.88 34.68 -27.63
N ASP A 243 -18.61 34.42 -27.28
CA ASP A 243 -17.51 34.63 -28.25
C ASP A 243 -16.62 33.42 -28.56
N TYR A 244 -16.75 32.29 -27.86
CA TYR A 244 -16.10 31.06 -28.32
C TYR A 244 -16.69 29.80 -27.68
N SER A 245 -17.12 28.84 -28.51
CA SER A 245 -17.52 27.50 -28.10
C SER A 245 -16.62 26.49 -28.80
N GLU A 246 -15.86 25.72 -28.02
CA GLU A 246 -14.96 24.65 -28.47
C GLU A 246 -15.71 23.36 -28.88
N ARG A 247 -17.05 23.35 -28.78
CA ARG A 247 -17.87 22.23 -29.25
C ARG A 247 -17.92 22.20 -30.78
N LEU A 248 -17.59 21.05 -31.38
CA LEU A 248 -17.84 20.78 -32.81
C LEU A 248 -19.35 20.77 -33.15
N ASP A 249 -20.23 20.69 -32.15
CA ASP A 249 -21.68 20.88 -32.27
C ASP A 249 -22.10 22.37 -32.37
N GLY A 250 -21.18 23.20 -32.87
CA GLY A 250 -21.44 24.58 -33.21
C GLY A 250 -22.51 24.70 -34.28
N SER A 251 -23.75 24.90 -33.84
CA SER A 251 -24.82 25.56 -34.56
C SER A 251 -25.52 24.81 -35.71
N LEU A 252 -26.14 23.68 -35.41
CA LEU A 252 -27.38 23.32 -36.13
C LEU A 252 -28.55 24.25 -35.76
N GLN A 253 -28.45 25.00 -34.65
CA GLN A 253 -29.47 25.98 -34.23
C GLN A 253 -29.55 27.20 -35.18
N ARG A 254 -28.43 27.67 -35.78
CA ARG A 254 -28.47 28.79 -36.77
C ARG A 254 -29.00 28.39 -38.14
N LEU A 255 -28.96 27.10 -38.50
CA LEU A 255 -29.64 26.61 -39.71
C LEU A 255 -31.16 26.44 -39.49
N GLN A 256 -31.61 26.30 -38.24
CA GLN A 256 -33.03 26.23 -37.90
C GLN A 256 -33.69 27.60 -37.71
N SER A 257 -32.93 28.69 -37.49
CA SER A 257 -33.51 30.03 -37.32
C SER A 257 -34.09 30.61 -38.60
N ASN A 258 -33.73 30.09 -39.79
CA ASN A 258 -34.29 30.54 -41.06
C ASN A 258 -35.56 29.79 -41.48
N PHE A 259 -35.96 28.75 -40.74
CA PHE A 259 -37.20 28.02 -40.98
C PHE A 259 -38.08 28.13 -39.73
N LYS A 260 -39.07 29.03 -39.76
CA LYS A 260 -40.14 29.11 -38.75
C LYS A 260 -41.37 28.33 -39.25
N GLY A 261 -41.83 27.32 -38.49
CA GLY A 261 -43.05 26.55 -38.79
C GLY A 261 -42.93 25.03 -38.54
N PRO A 262 -44.03 24.26 -38.54
CA PRO A 262 -43.99 22.80 -38.34
C PRO A 262 -43.20 22.06 -39.45
N LEU A 263 -42.61 20.91 -39.12
CA LEU A 263 -41.86 20.06 -40.07
C LEU A 263 -42.76 19.42 -41.15
N LEU A 264 -44.03 19.18 -40.80
CA LEU A 264 -45.03 18.52 -41.63
C LEU A 264 -46.28 19.41 -41.69
N SER A 265 -46.98 19.44 -42.82
CA SER A 265 -48.36 19.95 -42.86
C SER A 265 -49.30 19.04 -42.06
N GLN A 266 -50.51 19.49 -41.74
CA GLN A 266 -51.54 18.63 -41.11
C GLN A 266 -51.89 17.39 -41.97
N ASP A 267 -51.62 17.47 -43.28
CA ASP A 267 -51.78 16.37 -44.24
C ASP A 267 -50.51 15.52 -44.43
N GLY A 268 -49.48 15.69 -43.57
CA GLY A 268 -48.28 14.85 -43.54
C GLY A 268 -47.23 15.14 -44.63
N LYS A 269 -47.33 16.27 -45.35
CA LYS A 269 -46.34 16.63 -46.38
C LYS A 269 -45.15 17.37 -45.75
N PRO A 270 -43.89 16.98 -46.04
CA PRO A 270 -42.71 17.63 -45.48
C PRO A 270 -42.53 19.03 -46.09
N LEU A 271 -42.58 20.05 -45.23
CA LEU A 271 -42.44 21.46 -45.62
C LEU A 271 -40.98 21.96 -45.56
N ARG A 272 -40.06 21.09 -45.12
CA ARG A 272 -38.63 21.38 -45.00
C ARG A 272 -37.82 20.26 -45.66
N PRO A 273 -36.68 20.58 -46.31
CA PRO A 273 -35.75 19.57 -46.77
C PRO A 273 -35.17 18.83 -45.55
N PHE A 274 -35.25 17.51 -45.55
CA PHE A 274 -34.62 16.65 -44.54
C PHE A 274 -33.79 15.59 -45.25
N THR A 275 -32.64 15.25 -44.68
CA THR A 275 -31.75 14.22 -45.20
C THR A 275 -32.13 12.89 -44.55
N LEU A 276 -32.57 11.93 -45.36
CA LEU A 276 -32.76 10.54 -44.91
C LEU A 276 -31.39 9.89 -44.74
N THR A 277 -30.84 9.91 -43.54
CA THR A 277 -29.68 9.05 -43.22
C THR A 277 -30.20 7.63 -43.07
N ALA A 278 -29.77 6.73 -43.95
CA ALA A 278 -30.32 5.38 -44.09
C ALA A 278 -30.20 4.51 -42.83
N ASN A 279 -29.30 4.84 -41.88
CA ASN A 279 -28.86 3.88 -40.88
C ASN A 279 -29.07 4.36 -39.44
N ARG A 280 -30.26 4.88 -39.12
CA ARG A 280 -30.65 5.16 -37.73
C ARG A 280 -30.57 3.89 -36.86
N GLN A 281 -30.94 2.74 -37.42
CA GLN A 281 -30.91 1.46 -36.71
C GLN A 281 -29.48 0.98 -36.43
N GLU A 282 -28.55 1.13 -37.37
CA GLU A 282 -27.13 0.75 -37.13
C GLU A 282 -26.47 1.68 -36.11
N LEU A 283 -26.75 2.99 -36.19
CA LEU A 283 -26.29 3.95 -35.18
C LEU A 283 -26.84 3.60 -33.80
N GLN A 284 -28.13 3.21 -33.71
CA GLN A 284 -28.75 2.78 -32.45
C GLN A 284 -28.08 1.52 -31.88
N GLN A 285 -27.65 0.57 -32.72
CA GLN A 285 -26.89 -0.62 -32.30
C GLN A 285 -25.43 -0.33 -31.90
N GLY A 286 -24.93 0.86 -32.22
CA GLY A 286 -23.60 1.34 -31.83
C GLY A 286 -23.56 2.04 -30.47
N VAL A 287 -24.70 2.50 -29.95
CA VAL A 287 -24.79 3.20 -28.67
C VAL A 287 -25.04 2.18 -27.54
N PHE A 288 -24.43 2.38 -26.37
CA PHE A 288 -24.52 1.48 -25.19
C PHE A 288 -23.84 0.10 -25.33
N ARG A 289 -22.73 0.02 -26.06
CA ARG A 289 -21.85 -1.16 -25.99
C ARG A 289 -21.08 -1.17 -24.66
N PRO A 290 -20.90 -2.33 -24.01
CA PRO A 290 -20.01 -2.43 -22.85
C PRO A 290 -18.58 -2.00 -23.25
N GLY A 291 -17.93 -1.19 -22.41
CA GLY A 291 -16.55 -0.71 -22.65
C GLY A 291 -15.45 -1.75 -22.50
N HIS A 292 -15.82 -3.04 -22.48
CA HIS A 292 -14.89 -4.17 -22.37
C HIS A 292 -15.20 -5.18 -23.47
N ASN A 293 -14.18 -5.92 -23.91
CA ASN A 293 -14.35 -6.98 -24.90
C ASN A 293 -15.21 -8.09 -24.28
N LEU A 294 -16.39 -8.33 -24.85
CA LEU A 294 -17.22 -9.45 -24.46
C LEU A 294 -16.59 -10.77 -24.94
N PRO A 295 -16.74 -11.87 -24.19
CA PRO A 295 -16.30 -13.19 -24.64
C PRO A 295 -16.89 -13.52 -26.01
N THR A 296 -16.03 -13.87 -26.96
CA THR A 296 -16.42 -14.23 -28.33
C THR A 296 -16.78 -15.71 -28.48
N MET A 297 -16.49 -16.52 -27.47
CA MET A 297 -16.73 -17.95 -27.43
C MET A 297 -17.48 -18.32 -26.16
N SER A 298 -18.25 -19.41 -26.22
CA SER A 298 -18.94 -19.94 -25.04
C SER A 298 -17.94 -20.58 -24.06
N ILE A 299 -18.36 -20.76 -22.81
CA ILE A 299 -17.53 -21.40 -21.76
C ILE A 299 -17.15 -22.83 -22.18
N ASP A 300 -18.09 -23.57 -22.75
CA ASP A 300 -17.88 -24.94 -23.19
C ASP A 300 -16.88 -25.00 -24.35
N GLU A 301 -17.02 -24.12 -25.33
CA GLU A 301 -16.11 -24.00 -26.48
C GLU A 301 -14.68 -23.61 -26.04
N TYR A 302 -14.57 -22.71 -25.07
CA TYR A 302 -13.29 -22.34 -24.49
C TYR A 302 -12.63 -23.51 -23.72
N LEU A 303 -13.41 -24.29 -22.96
CA LEU A 303 -12.93 -25.47 -22.25
C LEU A 303 -12.45 -26.55 -23.23
N GLU A 304 -13.16 -26.75 -24.34
CA GLU A 304 -12.73 -27.68 -25.40
C GLU A 304 -11.43 -27.23 -26.06
N GLU A 305 -11.27 -25.93 -26.33
CA GLU A 305 -10.02 -25.38 -26.87
C GLU A 305 -8.85 -25.56 -25.91
N GLU A 306 -9.04 -25.29 -24.62
CA GLU A 306 -8.01 -25.45 -23.60
C GLU A 306 -7.69 -26.93 -23.34
N ARG A 307 -8.68 -27.84 -23.43
CA ARG A 307 -8.47 -29.29 -23.39
C ARG A 307 -7.64 -29.77 -24.57
N ARG A 308 -7.98 -29.31 -25.77
CA ARG A 308 -7.22 -29.59 -27.01
C ARG A 308 -5.78 -29.05 -26.92
N ARG A 309 -5.58 -27.90 -26.27
CA ARG A 309 -4.25 -27.31 -26.01
C ARG A 309 -3.49 -28.01 -24.89
N GLY A 310 -4.10 -28.95 -24.17
CA GLY A 310 -3.47 -29.68 -23.07
C GLY A 310 -3.28 -28.85 -21.79
N ASN A 311 -3.98 -27.71 -21.67
CA ASN A 311 -3.92 -26.84 -20.49
C ASN A 311 -4.88 -27.28 -19.36
N ILE A 312 -5.73 -28.28 -19.62
CA ILE A 312 -6.59 -28.89 -18.61
C ILE A 312 -5.84 -30.07 -17.98
N ILE A 313 -5.47 -29.92 -16.72
CA ILE A 313 -4.85 -30.97 -15.91
C ILE A 313 -5.93 -32.00 -15.55
N GLU A 314 -5.94 -33.11 -16.25
CA GLU A 314 -6.82 -34.25 -15.97
C GLU A 314 -6.13 -35.17 -14.94
N GLY A 315 -6.14 -34.75 -13.66
CA GLY A 315 -5.51 -35.51 -12.57
C GLY A 315 -5.03 -34.61 -11.43
N GLY A 316 -5.76 -34.62 -10.32
CA GLY A 316 -5.47 -33.75 -9.16
C GLY A 316 -6.73 -33.49 -8.34
N GLY A 317 -7.05 -34.43 -7.46
CA GLY A 317 -8.16 -34.35 -6.52
C GLY A 317 -7.99 -35.33 -5.36
N GLU A 318 -9.03 -35.59 -4.57
CA GLU A 318 -8.98 -36.59 -3.48
C GLU A 318 -8.54 -37.99 -3.94
N ALA A 319 -8.74 -38.32 -5.22
CA ALA A 319 -8.28 -39.58 -5.80
C ALA A 319 -6.74 -39.73 -5.80
N SER A 320 -5.99 -38.63 -5.94
CA SER A 320 -4.52 -38.61 -5.85
C SER A 320 -3.98 -38.67 -4.42
N MET A 321 -4.84 -38.49 -3.40
CA MET A 321 -4.49 -38.67 -1.98
C MET A 321 -4.68 -40.13 -1.51
N ARG A 322 -5.37 -40.98 -2.29
CA ARG A 322 -5.44 -42.42 -2.01
C ARG A 322 -4.19 -43.09 -2.55
N GLN A 323 -3.15 -43.17 -1.71
CA GLN A 323 -2.08 -44.13 -1.96
C GLN A 323 -2.67 -45.54 -1.80
N PRO A 324 -2.61 -46.41 -2.82
CA PRO A 324 -2.96 -47.82 -2.63
C PRO A 324 -1.98 -48.41 -1.61
N GLU A 325 -2.49 -49.04 -0.55
CA GLU A 325 -1.66 -49.71 0.44
C GLU A 325 -0.84 -50.82 -0.26
N PRO A 326 0.49 -50.86 -0.08
CA PRO A 326 1.32 -51.92 -0.62
C PRO A 326 0.88 -53.27 -0.06
N ASN A 327 0.59 -54.23 -0.93
CA ASN A 327 0.24 -55.59 -0.52
C ASN A 327 1.53 -56.36 -0.19
N GLU A 328 1.89 -56.45 1.09
CA GLU A 328 3.16 -57.02 1.57
C GLU A 328 3.32 -58.52 1.28
N ASP A 329 2.24 -59.23 0.91
CA ASP A 329 2.27 -60.67 0.61
C ASP A 329 2.70 -61.00 -0.84
N ASP A 330 2.84 -59.98 -1.71
CA ASP A 330 3.17 -60.15 -3.12
C ASP A 330 4.68 -59.96 -3.36
N MET A 331 5.47 -61.01 -3.09
CA MET A 331 6.94 -61.02 -3.15
C MET A 331 7.49 -60.49 -4.49
N GLU A 332 6.79 -60.68 -5.60
CA GLU A 332 7.22 -60.26 -6.94
C GLU A 332 7.20 -58.73 -7.09
N LYS A 333 6.22 -58.04 -6.48
CA LYS A 333 6.16 -56.57 -6.46
C LYS A 333 7.22 -55.94 -5.56
N ALA A 334 7.49 -56.55 -4.42
CA ALA A 334 8.52 -56.09 -3.50
C ALA A 334 9.91 -56.14 -4.17
N ASP A 335 10.18 -57.19 -4.95
CA ASP A 335 11.41 -57.32 -5.74
C ASP A 335 11.49 -56.27 -6.86
N GLU A 336 10.38 -56.01 -7.58
CA GLU A 336 10.33 -54.95 -8.60
C GLU A 336 10.57 -53.55 -8.04
N GLU A 337 10.00 -53.23 -6.87
CA GLU A 337 10.20 -51.95 -6.20
C GLU A 337 11.65 -51.79 -5.75
N THR A 338 12.25 -52.86 -5.22
CA THR A 338 13.66 -52.88 -4.84
C THR A 338 14.57 -52.67 -6.04
N MET A 339 14.26 -53.29 -7.19
CA MET A 339 14.99 -53.08 -8.43
C MET A 339 14.83 -51.66 -8.96
N LYS A 340 13.62 -51.10 -8.94
CA LYS A 340 13.36 -49.69 -9.34
C LYS A 340 14.10 -48.70 -8.46
N ALA A 341 14.15 -48.93 -7.15
CA ALA A 341 14.91 -48.09 -6.22
C ALA A 341 16.42 -48.11 -6.55
N ARG A 342 16.97 -49.29 -6.83
CA ARG A 342 18.38 -49.41 -7.26
C ARG A 342 18.64 -48.69 -8.59
N TYR A 343 17.80 -48.88 -9.59
CA TYR A 343 17.92 -48.16 -10.86
C TYR A 343 17.83 -46.64 -10.68
N TRP A 344 17.00 -46.18 -9.74
CA TRP A 344 16.86 -44.76 -9.46
C TRP A 344 18.09 -44.18 -8.76
N ASP A 345 18.72 -44.95 -7.88
CA ASP A 345 19.96 -44.55 -7.22
C ASP A 345 21.13 -44.53 -8.23
N GLU A 346 21.26 -45.54 -9.10
CA GLU A 346 22.23 -45.54 -10.21
C GLU A 346 22.01 -44.33 -11.14
N PHE A 347 20.77 -44.05 -11.53
CA PHE A 347 20.44 -42.91 -12.37
C PHE A 347 20.84 -41.57 -11.71
N LYS A 348 20.64 -41.41 -10.40
CA LYS A 348 21.06 -40.20 -9.67
C LYS A 348 22.57 -40.06 -9.57
N GLU A 349 23.30 -41.17 -9.41
CA GLU A 349 24.76 -41.16 -9.44
C GLU A 349 25.29 -40.79 -10.82
N GLU A 350 24.71 -41.35 -11.88
CA GLU A 350 25.05 -41.03 -13.28
C GLU A 350 24.68 -39.60 -13.68
N ASN A 351 23.63 -39.02 -13.07
CA ASN A 351 23.12 -37.69 -13.37
C ASN A 351 23.26 -36.75 -12.15
N PRO A 352 24.49 -36.35 -11.77
CA PRO A 352 24.72 -35.47 -10.64
C PRO A 352 24.02 -34.13 -10.85
N ARG A 353 23.50 -33.54 -9.76
CA ARG A 353 22.84 -32.23 -9.79
C ARG A 353 23.76 -31.17 -10.40
N GLY A 354 23.33 -30.56 -11.51
CA GLY A 354 24.10 -29.56 -12.25
C GLY A 354 24.83 -30.09 -13.49
N SER A 355 24.67 -31.36 -13.85
CA SER A 355 25.13 -31.95 -15.12
C SER A 355 24.44 -31.36 -16.36
N GLY A 356 23.31 -30.65 -16.19
CA GLY A 356 22.58 -29.93 -17.25
C GLY A 356 22.73 -28.41 -17.19
N ASN A 357 22.88 -27.80 -18.38
CA ASN A 357 23.05 -26.38 -18.68
C ASN A 357 24.26 -25.68 -18.01
N THR A 358 25.46 -26.06 -18.46
CA THR A 358 26.71 -25.33 -18.18
C THR A 358 27.07 -24.30 -19.26
N LEU A 359 26.27 -24.18 -20.34
CA LEU A 359 26.56 -23.33 -21.49
C LEU A 359 26.19 -21.84 -21.30
N ASN A 360 25.45 -21.49 -20.24
CA ASN A 360 25.11 -20.10 -19.89
C ASN A 360 25.95 -19.55 -18.73
N ARG A 361 27.22 -19.97 -18.62
CA ARG A 361 28.25 -19.22 -17.89
C ARG A 361 29.02 -18.35 -18.89
N GLY A 362 28.36 -17.27 -19.32
CA GLY A 362 28.91 -16.17 -20.11
C GLY A 362 28.45 -14.86 -19.52
#